data_AF-A0A2D7WC92-F1
#
_entry.id   AF-A0A2D7WC92-F1
#
_cell.length_a   1.000
_cell.length_b   1.000
_cell.length_c   1.000
_cell.angle_alpha   90.00
_cell.angle_beta   90.00
_cell.angle_gamma   90.00
#
_symmetry.space_group_name_H-M   'P 1'
#
loop_
_entity.id
_entity.type
_entity.pdbx_description
1 polymer ?
#
loop_
_entity_poly.entity_id
_entity_poly.type
_entity_poly.pdbx_seq_one_letter_code
_entity_poly.pdbx_strand_id
1 'polypeptide(L)'
;MEERRQFMLEFSPQIDFQDQIRDYFDWEISHDRESARRLSRAAISNFSIDLSPYDKIGIIGAATSKKDIVETDIDFFIVADGSIGAIDDLSKVLFIVSDADGFPYLNRAIEARIPIALHAHGDNMEAWEHLLTLLGDDYPLMLTHQVPDKIEGMVNPGGFTDGDRAVCLAMMLGLKQEGCELIGFSTNSIGQWSGVTNEALKLKKLAWMEKILNVHGFFIPSSKT
;
A
#
# COMPACT_ATOMS: atom_id res chain seq x y z
N MET A 1 2.16 26.71 1.71
CA MET A 1 1.60 26.65 0.34
C MET A 1 2.67 26.23 -0.66
N GLU A 2 3.88 26.81 -0.59
CA GLU A 2 5.00 26.44 -1.46
C GLU A 2 5.50 24.99 -1.23
N GLU A 3 5.73 24.57 0.03
CA GLU A 3 6.12 23.18 0.35
C GLU A 3 5.08 22.16 -0.10
N ARG A 4 3.78 22.43 0.11
CA ARG A 4 2.69 21.55 -0.34
C ARG A 4 2.58 21.47 -1.87
N ARG A 5 3.00 22.53 -2.58
CA ARG A 5 3.02 22.59 -4.05
C ARG A 5 4.25 21.91 -4.63
N GLN A 6 5.40 22.07 -3.99
CA GLN A 6 6.64 21.34 -4.27
C GLN A 6 6.43 19.83 -4.05
N PHE A 7 5.78 19.47 -2.93
CA PHE A 7 5.39 18.10 -2.60
C PHE A 7 4.46 17.46 -3.64
N MET A 8 3.43 18.18 -4.10
CA MET A 8 2.56 17.69 -5.18
C MET A 8 3.28 17.58 -6.54
N LEU A 9 4.33 18.38 -6.79
CA LEU A 9 5.16 18.24 -8.00
C LEU A 9 6.12 17.05 -7.90
N GLU A 10 6.66 16.77 -6.71
CA GLU A 10 7.48 15.57 -6.41
C GLU A 10 6.65 14.28 -6.47
N PHE A 11 5.33 14.35 -6.24
CA PHE A 11 4.39 13.25 -6.41
C PHE A 11 3.68 13.20 -7.79
N SER A 12 4.04 14.08 -8.72
CA SER A 12 3.54 13.99 -10.10
C SER A 12 4.02 12.74 -10.86
N PRO A 13 5.27 12.25 -10.68
CA PRO A 13 5.77 11.09 -11.43
C PRO A 13 5.05 9.77 -11.12
N GLN A 14 4.41 9.62 -9.94
CA GLN A 14 3.77 8.34 -9.63
C GLN A 14 2.44 8.15 -10.36
N ILE A 15 1.77 9.24 -10.72
CA ILE A 15 0.52 9.17 -11.50
C ILE A 15 0.82 8.70 -12.93
N ASP A 16 1.95 9.14 -13.51
CA ASP A 16 2.40 8.70 -14.83
C ASP A 16 2.67 7.18 -14.88
N PHE A 17 3.14 6.59 -13.78
CA PHE A 17 3.32 5.14 -13.68
C PHE A 17 1.98 4.40 -13.73
N GLN A 18 0.94 4.92 -13.06
CA GLN A 18 -0.39 4.32 -13.09
C GLN A 18 -0.97 4.33 -14.51
N ASP A 19 -0.70 5.38 -15.29
CA ASP A 19 -1.02 5.44 -16.73
C ASP A 19 -0.30 4.37 -17.54
N GLN A 20 1.03 4.31 -17.43
CA GLN A 20 1.84 3.33 -18.15
C GLN A 20 1.49 1.87 -17.80
N ILE A 21 1.12 1.61 -16.55
CA ILE A 21 0.73 0.28 -16.08
C ILE A 21 -0.59 -0.14 -16.72
N ARG A 22 -1.59 0.74 -16.73
CA ARG A 22 -2.86 0.46 -17.41
C ARG A 22 -2.66 0.20 -18.89
N ASP A 23 -1.85 1.00 -19.57
CA ASP A 23 -1.52 0.77 -20.98
C ASP A 23 -0.79 -0.58 -21.18
N TYR A 24 0.11 -0.96 -20.27
CA TYR A 24 0.86 -2.20 -20.34
C TYR A 24 -0.02 -3.46 -20.14
N PHE A 25 -1.01 -3.37 -19.25
CA PHE A 25 -1.91 -4.48 -18.94
C PHE A 25 -3.23 -4.45 -19.71
N ASP A 26 -3.45 -3.44 -20.56
CA ASP A 26 -4.71 -3.20 -21.27
C ASP A 26 -5.90 -3.07 -20.31
N TRP A 27 -5.71 -2.29 -19.24
CA TRP A 27 -6.72 -2.05 -18.22
C TRP A 27 -7.41 -0.70 -18.42
N GLU A 28 -8.73 -0.73 -18.37
CA GLU A 28 -9.52 0.49 -18.48
C GLU A 28 -9.57 1.28 -17.17
N ILE A 29 -9.25 2.57 -17.28
CA ILE A 29 -9.43 3.56 -16.20
C ILE A 29 -10.89 3.66 -15.70
N SER A 30 -11.86 3.21 -16.51
CA SER A 30 -13.29 3.21 -16.16
C SER A 30 -13.56 2.35 -14.91
N HIS A 31 -12.85 1.21 -14.77
CA HIS A 31 -12.99 0.32 -13.62
C HIS A 31 -12.46 0.96 -12.33
N ASP A 32 -11.28 1.58 -12.37
CA ASP A 32 -10.72 2.28 -11.21
C ASP A 32 -11.60 3.46 -10.78
N ARG A 33 -12.13 4.22 -11.75
CA ARG A 33 -13.07 5.32 -11.48
C ARG A 33 -14.34 4.84 -10.81
N GLU A 34 -14.89 3.72 -11.26
CA GLU A 34 -16.11 3.16 -10.67
C GLU A 34 -15.85 2.67 -9.24
N SER A 35 -14.76 1.92 -9.03
CA SER A 35 -14.38 1.44 -7.70
C SER A 35 -14.18 2.60 -6.71
N ALA A 36 -13.44 3.64 -7.10
CA ALA A 36 -13.20 4.80 -6.24
C ALA A 36 -14.48 5.59 -5.92
N ARG A 37 -15.38 5.76 -6.91
CA ARG A 37 -16.68 6.41 -6.70
C ARG A 37 -17.60 5.62 -5.77
N ARG A 38 -17.57 4.28 -5.86
CA ARG A 38 -18.36 3.42 -4.96
C ARG A 38 -17.80 3.45 -3.55
N LEU A 39 -16.48 3.29 -3.39
CA LEU A 39 -15.83 3.32 -2.08
C LEU A 39 -16.03 4.66 -1.37
N SER A 40 -15.86 5.79 -2.06
CA SER A 40 -16.09 7.14 -1.49
C SER A 40 -17.53 7.40 -1.02
N ARG A 41 -18.51 6.64 -1.51
CA ARG A 41 -19.91 6.70 -1.06
C ARG A 41 -20.21 5.71 0.07
N ALA A 42 -19.47 4.60 0.12
CA ALA A 42 -19.68 3.53 1.07
C ALA A 42 -18.96 3.76 2.42
N ALA A 43 -17.85 4.52 2.42
CA ALA A 43 -17.05 4.78 3.61
C ALA A 43 -16.60 6.25 3.68
N ILE A 44 -16.27 6.68 4.90
CA ILE A 44 -15.73 8.02 5.16
C ILE A 44 -14.28 7.86 5.60
N SER A 45 -13.38 8.57 4.94
CA SER A 45 -11.99 8.70 5.38
C SER A 45 -11.94 9.50 6.68
N ASN A 46 -11.56 8.86 7.78
CA ASN A 46 -11.56 9.41 9.14
C ASN A 46 -10.21 9.19 9.88
N PHE A 47 -9.22 8.61 9.20
CA PHE A 47 -7.87 8.41 9.71
C PHE A 47 -6.86 9.27 8.97
N SER A 48 -5.97 9.92 9.73
CA SER A 48 -4.82 10.63 9.22
C SER A 48 -3.69 10.55 10.24
N ILE A 49 -2.46 10.45 9.76
CA ILE A 49 -1.25 10.42 10.59
C ILE A 49 -0.17 11.31 9.94
N ASP A 50 0.61 11.99 10.76
CA ASP A 50 1.80 12.72 10.33
C ASP A 50 3.03 11.86 10.66
N LEU A 51 3.76 11.45 9.63
CA LEU A 51 4.95 10.61 9.76
C LEU A 51 6.25 11.41 9.84
N SER A 52 6.20 12.75 9.69
CA SER A 52 7.38 13.61 9.80
C SER A 52 8.14 13.54 11.13
N PRO A 53 7.52 13.17 12.28
CA PRO A 53 8.24 12.99 13.54
C PRO A 53 8.99 11.65 13.66
N TYR A 54 8.76 10.69 12.76
CA TYR A 54 9.40 9.38 12.84
C TYR A 54 10.74 9.41 12.10
N ASP A 55 11.80 8.98 12.81
CA ASP A 55 13.13 8.87 12.21
C ASP A 55 13.24 7.68 11.24
N LYS A 56 12.58 6.56 11.60
CA LYS A 56 12.66 5.30 10.86
C LYS A 56 11.37 4.49 11.02
N ILE A 57 10.84 3.96 9.92
CA ILE A 57 9.67 3.08 9.86
C ILE A 57 9.98 1.95 8.89
N GLY A 58 9.65 0.72 9.30
CA GLY A 58 9.72 -0.45 8.43
C GLY A 58 8.48 -0.55 7.55
N ILE A 59 8.68 -0.60 6.24
CA ILE A 59 7.63 -0.92 5.27
C ILE A 59 7.69 -2.42 5.00
N ILE A 60 6.61 -3.13 5.30
CA ILE A 60 6.57 -4.60 5.29
C ILE A 60 5.91 -5.08 4.00
N GLY A 61 6.69 -5.72 3.14
CA GLY A 61 6.23 -6.36 1.90
C GLY A 61 5.91 -7.85 2.07
N ALA A 62 5.25 -8.41 1.05
CA ALA A 62 4.69 -9.76 1.09
C ALA A 62 5.72 -10.91 1.19
N ALA A 63 7.00 -10.65 0.91
CA ALA A 63 8.06 -11.66 1.05
C ALA A 63 8.68 -11.71 2.44
N THR A 64 8.20 -10.88 3.38
CA THR A 64 8.68 -10.85 4.77
C THR A 64 8.47 -12.19 5.45
N SER A 65 9.41 -12.63 6.28
CA SER A 65 9.24 -13.73 7.23
C SER A 65 9.12 -13.20 8.66
N LYS A 66 8.53 -14.00 9.56
CA LYS A 66 8.52 -13.68 11.00
C LYS A 66 9.93 -13.48 11.56
N LYS A 67 10.92 -14.18 10.99
CA LYS A 67 12.32 -14.06 11.38
C LYS A 67 12.85 -12.66 11.07
N ASP A 68 12.54 -12.13 9.88
CA ASP A 68 12.96 -10.78 9.49
C ASP A 68 12.41 -9.72 10.47
N ILE A 69 11.17 -9.89 10.94
CA ILE A 69 10.51 -9.02 11.93
C ILE A 69 11.14 -9.14 13.32
N VAL A 70 11.64 -10.31 13.71
CA VAL A 70 12.31 -10.51 15.00
C VAL A 70 13.75 -9.98 14.97
N GLU A 71 14.41 -10.02 13.82
CA GLU A 71 15.82 -9.62 13.67
C GLU A 71 16.00 -8.13 13.36
N THR A 72 14.96 -7.43 12.91
CA THR A 72 15.01 -5.99 12.64
C THR A 72 15.05 -5.16 13.94
N ASP A 73 15.70 -4.00 13.89
CA ASP A 73 15.75 -3.00 14.96
C ASP A 73 14.63 -1.96 14.87
N ILE A 74 13.68 -2.14 13.94
CA ILE A 74 12.57 -1.23 13.71
C ILE A 74 11.49 -1.33 14.81
N ASP A 75 11.06 -0.17 15.29
CA ASP A 75 10.01 -0.04 16.30
C ASP A 75 8.60 0.00 15.72
N PHE A 76 8.41 0.62 14.55
CA PHE A 76 7.10 0.86 13.95
C PHE A 76 7.02 0.43 12.49
N PHE A 77 5.86 -0.08 12.09
CA PHE A 77 5.64 -0.67 10.78
C PHE A 77 4.45 -0.06 10.04
N ILE A 78 4.59 0.06 8.72
CA ILE A 78 3.49 0.17 7.77
C ILE A 78 3.47 -1.13 6.97
N VAL A 79 2.31 -1.77 6.91
CA VAL A 79 2.24 -3.17 6.45
C VAL A 79 1.40 -3.27 5.19
N ALA A 80 1.93 -3.94 4.16
CA ALA A 80 1.20 -4.22 2.94
C ALA A 80 0.29 -5.45 3.13
N ASP A 81 -1.01 -5.20 3.20
CA ASP A 81 -2.09 -6.18 3.06
C ASP A 81 -1.86 -7.46 3.91
N GLY A 82 -1.82 -8.64 3.29
CA GLY A 82 -1.65 -9.93 3.96
C GLY A 82 -0.33 -10.09 4.72
N SER A 83 0.66 -9.23 4.48
CA SER A 83 1.98 -9.25 5.17
C SER A 83 1.85 -9.05 6.67
N ILE A 84 0.70 -8.58 7.14
CA ILE A 84 0.34 -8.53 8.56
C ILE A 84 0.43 -9.89 9.25
N GLY A 85 0.33 -11.00 8.51
CA GLY A 85 0.57 -12.35 9.01
C GLY A 85 1.98 -12.59 9.57
N ALA A 86 2.97 -11.76 9.17
CA ALA A 86 4.33 -11.80 9.70
C ALA A 86 4.48 -11.07 11.06
N ILE A 87 3.52 -10.21 11.44
CA ILE A 87 3.65 -9.36 12.62
C ILE A 87 2.93 -10.00 13.81
N ASP A 88 3.69 -10.37 14.84
CA ASP A 88 3.11 -10.92 16.07
C ASP A 88 2.68 -9.82 17.05
N ASP A 89 3.49 -8.76 17.21
CA ASP A 89 3.18 -7.60 18.03
C ASP A 89 2.52 -6.49 17.20
N LEU A 90 1.18 -6.52 17.18
CA LEU A 90 0.38 -5.56 16.41
C LEU A 90 0.44 -4.12 16.95
N SER A 91 0.93 -3.90 18.18
CA SER A 91 1.06 -2.54 18.73
C SER A 91 2.11 -1.69 18.01
N LYS A 92 3.00 -2.35 17.26
CA LYS A 92 4.01 -1.72 16.41
C LYS A 92 3.48 -1.28 15.04
N VAL A 93 2.27 -1.67 14.65
CA VAL A 93 1.73 -1.37 13.32
C VAL A 93 0.99 -0.03 13.35
N LEU A 94 1.47 0.94 12.57
CA LEU A 94 0.85 2.25 12.46
C LEU A 94 -0.43 2.21 11.62
N PHE A 95 -0.37 1.55 10.47
CA PHE A 95 -1.51 1.28 9.61
C PHE A 95 -1.16 0.20 8.56
N ILE A 96 -2.19 -0.33 7.92
CA ILE A 96 -2.08 -1.31 6.83
C ILE A 96 -2.48 -0.63 5.52
N VAL A 97 -1.74 -0.87 4.44
CA VAL A 97 -2.15 -0.52 3.06
C VAL A 97 -2.70 -1.77 2.41
N SER A 98 -3.95 -1.73 1.94
CA SER A 98 -4.62 -2.95 1.47
C SER A 98 -5.66 -2.64 0.41
N ASP A 99 -5.73 -3.50 -0.59
CA ASP A 99 -6.82 -3.62 -1.56
C ASP A 99 -7.91 -4.64 -1.11
N ALA A 100 -7.84 -5.06 0.16
CA ALA A 100 -8.73 -5.98 0.85
C ALA A 100 -8.66 -7.46 0.42
N ASP A 101 -7.62 -7.90 -0.29
CA ASP A 101 -7.46 -9.31 -0.69
C ASP A 101 -6.62 -10.19 0.28
N GLY A 102 -6.01 -9.59 1.31
CA GLY A 102 -5.10 -10.24 2.27
C GLY A 102 -5.73 -11.16 3.33
N PHE A 103 -6.96 -11.62 3.15
CA PHE A 103 -7.59 -12.56 4.07
C PHE A 103 -6.92 -13.95 4.03
N PRO A 104 -6.87 -14.69 5.16
CA PRO A 104 -7.50 -14.40 6.46
C PRO A 104 -6.65 -13.52 7.39
N TYR A 105 -5.46 -13.08 6.96
CA TYR A 105 -4.49 -12.43 7.85
C TYR A 105 -4.99 -11.07 8.37
N LEU A 106 -5.80 -10.37 7.58
CA LEU A 106 -6.45 -9.11 7.98
C LEU A 106 -7.37 -9.25 9.21
N ASN A 107 -7.91 -10.44 9.52
CA ASN A 107 -8.84 -10.62 10.64
C ASN A 107 -8.27 -10.14 11.98
N ARG A 108 -7.01 -10.48 12.29
CA ARG A 108 -6.36 -10.07 13.54
C ARG A 108 -6.14 -8.56 13.61
N ALA A 109 -5.87 -7.92 12.48
CA ALA A 109 -5.72 -6.47 12.41
C ALA A 109 -7.04 -5.74 12.62
N ILE A 110 -8.12 -6.27 12.04
CA ILE A 110 -9.48 -5.76 12.21
C ILE A 110 -9.91 -5.86 13.68
N GLU A 111 -9.69 -7.02 14.31
CA GLU A 111 -9.96 -7.23 15.74
C GLU A 111 -9.16 -6.26 16.63
N ALA A 112 -7.90 -5.98 16.27
CA ALA A 112 -7.04 -5.02 16.96
C ALA A 112 -7.32 -3.55 16.58
N ARG A 113 -8.25 -3.30 15.65
CA ARG A 113 -8.61 -1.97 15.12
C ARG A 113 -7.43 -1.17 14.55
N ILE A 114 -6.49 -1.85 13.90
CA ILE A 114 -5.37 -1.19 13.21
C ILE A 114 -5.93 -0.37 12.05
N PRO A 115 -5.57 0.92 11.90
CA PRO A 115 -6.01 1.73 10.77
C PRO A 115 -5.69 1.11 9.42
N ILE A 116 -6.60 1.24 8.46
CA ILE A 116 -6.41 0.71 7.10
C ILE A 116 -6.47 1.87 6.09
N ALA A 117 -5.39 2.02 5.33
CA ALA A 117 -5.38 2.76 4.08
C ALA A 117 -5.97 1.85 2.97
N LEU A 118 -7.29 1.93 2.81
CA LEU A 118 -8.07 1.06 1.93
C LEU A 118 -8.03 1.58 0.49
N HIS A 119 -7.62 0.73 -0.45
CA HIS A 119 -7.46 1.10 -1.85
C HIS A 119 -8.63 0.64 -2.73
N ALA A 120 -9.19 1.57 -3.50
CA ALA A 120 -10.15 1.25 -4.54
C ALA A 120 -9.42 0.90 -5.85
N HIS A 121 -9.48 -0.37 -6.24
CA HIS A 121 -8.94 -0.89 -7.50
C HIS A 121 -10.09 -1.37 -8.42
N GLY A 122 -9.89 -1.37 -9.74
CA GLY A 122 -10.95 -1.76 -10.67
C GLY A 122 -11.44 -3.21 -10.56
N ASP A 123 -10.65 -4.12 -10.00
CA ASP A 123 -10.93 -5.57 -9.89
C ASP A 123 -11.23 -6.06 -8.46
N ASN A 124 -11.14 -5.19 -7.45
CA ASN A 124 -11.24 -5.57 -6.04
C ASN A 124 -12.54 -5.11 -5.35
N MET A 125 -13.56 -4.70 -6.12
CA MET A 125 -14.80 -4.14 -5.56
C MET A 125 -15.48 -5.07 -4.55
N GLU A 126 -15.60 -6.35 -4.87
CA GLU A 126 -16.20 -7.33 -3.96
C GLU A 126 -15.36 -7.50 -2.68
N ALA A 127 -14.03 -7.40 -2.77
CA ALA A 127 -13.12 -7.57 -1.65
C ALA A 127 -13.25 -6.43 -0.64
N TRP A 128 -13.19 -5.17 -1.09
CA TRP A 128 -13.36 -4.05 -0.18
C TRP A 128 -14.80 -3.91 0.31
N GLU A 129 -15.81 -4.27 -0.49
CA GLU A 129 -17.21 -4.31 -0.02
C GLU A 129 -17.37 -5.32 1.11
N HIS A 130 -16.81 -6.52 0.96
CA HIS A 130 -16.80 -7.51 2.02
C HIS A 130 -16.08 -7.01 3.26
N LEU A 131 -14.89 -6.42 3.12
CA LEU A 131 -14.15 -5.83 4.24
C LEU A 131 -15.03 -4.83 4.99
N LEU A 132 -15.67 -3.88 4.31
CA LEU A 132 -16.54 -2.89 4.95
C LEU A 132 -17.68 -3.53 5.75
N THR A 133 -18.22 -4.69 5.34
CA THR A 133 -19.24 -5.40 6.13
C THR A 133 -18.73 -5.96 7.46
N LEU A 134 -17.41 -6.14 7.60
CA LEU A 134 -16.76 -6.61 8.82
C LEU A 134 -16.33 -5.45 9.73
N LEU A 135 -16.24 -4.23 9.19
CA LEU A 135 -15.83 -3.05 9.92
C LEU A 135 -17.04 -2.37 10.58
N GLY A 136 -16.82 -1.77 11.75
CA GLY A 136 -17.80 -0.83 12.32
C GLY A 136 -17.74 0.53 11.61
N ASP A 137 -18.82 1.30 11.67
CA ASP A 137 -18.90 2.64 11.06
C ASP A 137 -17.80 3.61 11.54
N ASP A 138 -17.25 3.36 12.73
CA ASP A 138 -16.20 4.16 13.37
C ASP A 138 -14.78 3.64 13.12
N TYR A 139 -14.62 2.62 12.27
CA TYR A 139 -13.31 2.02 12.00
C TYR A 139 -12.36 3.06 11.36
N PRO A 140 -11.09 3.14 11.79
CA PRO A 140 -10.13 4.10 11.24
C PRO A 140 -9.74 3.72 9.80
N LEU A 141 -10.17 4.53 8.84
CA LEU A 141 -9.94 4.36 7.42
C LEU A 141 -9.32 5.60 6.78
N MET A 142 -8.33 5.36 5.93
CA MET A 142 -7.85 6.33 4.95
C MET A 142 -8.18 5.79 3.56
N LEU A 143 -8.98 6.51 2.78
CA LEU A 143 -9.40 6.03 1.46
C LEU A 143 -8.38 6.42 0.39
N THR A 144 -7.94 5.46 -0.42
CA THR A 144 -6.95 5.67 -1.48
C THR A 144 -7.45 5.19 -2.85
N HIS A 145 -6.93 5.77 -3.93
CA HIS A 145 -7.28 5.41 -5.32
C HIS A 145 -6.10 5.61 -6.28
N GLN A 146 -6.29 5.25 -7.56
CA GLN A 146 -5.29 5.39 -8.64
C GLN A 146 -5.81 6.09 -9.91
N VAL A 147 -6.85 6.92 -9.78
CA VAL A 147 -7.33 7.78 -10.87
C VAL A 147 -6.63 9.16 -10.89
N PRO A 148 -6.50 9.81 -12.06
CA PRO A 148 -5.89 11.15 -12.18
C PRO A 148 -6.82 12.26 -11.68
N ASP A 149 -8.13 12.00 -11.65
CA ASP A 149 -9.12 12.94 -11.16
C ASP A 149 -9.06 13.03 -9.62
N LYS A 150 -9.17 14.24 -9.08
CA LYS A 150 -9.31 14.41 -7.63
C LYS A 150 -10.67 13.88 -7.18
N ILE A 151 -10.66 12.97 -6.20
CA ILE A 151 -11.88 12.51 -5.51
C ILE A 151 -11.88 13.06 -4.09
N GLU A 152 -12.97 13.70 -3.69
CA GLU A 152 -13.11 14.25 -2.35
C GLU A 152 -13.07 13.14 -1.29
N GLY A 153 -12.33 13.37 -0.20
CA GLY A 153 -12.16 12.39 0.87
C GLY A 153 -11.18 11.25 0.58
N MET A 154 -10.57 11.20 -0.62
CA MET A 154 -9.60 10.19 -0.98
C MET A 154 -8.25 10.80 -1.39
N VAL A 155 -7.20 9.98 -1.36
CA VAL A 155 -5.85 10.35 -1.79
C VAL A 155 -5.33 9.38 -2.85
N ASN A 156 -4.57 9.89 -3.82
CA ASN A 156 -3.78 9.06 -4.73
C ASN A 156 -2.32 9.11 -4.28
N PRO A 157 -1.81 8.09 -3.57
CA PRO A 157 -0.41 8.07 -3.15
C PRO A 157 0.54 7.74 -4.29
N GLY A 158 0.06 7.21 -5.42
CA GLY A 158 0.88 6.50 -6.38
C GLY A 158 1.01 5.01 -6.04
N GLY A 159 2.08 4.38 -6.54
CA GLY A 159 2.33 2.95 -6.36
C GLY A 159 1.35 2.06 -7.14
N PHE A 160 1.68 0.78 -7.22
CA PHE A 160 0.92 -0.20 -7.99
C PHE A 160 0.46 -1.40 -7.15
N THR A 161 1.38 -2.02 -6.43
CA THR A 161 1.10 -3.09 -5.47
C THR A 161 0.98 -2.48 -4.06
N ASP A 162 0.42 -3.20 -3.10
CA ASP A 162 0.30 -2.66 -1.74
C ASP A 162 1.66 -2.32 -1.11
N GLY A 163 2.73 -3.02 -1.51
CA GLY A 163 4.10 -2.78 -1.03
C GLY A 163 4.67 -1.42 -1.45
N ASP A 164 4.78 -1.16 -2.75
CA ASP A 164 5.28 0.14 -3.24
C ASP A 164 4.27 1.27 -2.97
N ARG A 165 2.96 0.98 -2.95
CA ARG A 165 1.95 1.93 -2.49
C ARG A 165 2.14 2.33 -1.04
N ALA A 166 2.53 1.41 -0.16
CA ALA A 166 2.88 1.74 1.23
C ALA A 166 4.09 2.67 1.32
N VAL A 167 5.10 2.48 0.48
CA VAL A 167 6.26 3.39 0.39
C VAL A 167 5.82 4.77 -0.07
N CYS A 168 5.10 4.85 -1.18
CA CYS A 168 4.64 6.13 -1.71
C CYS A 168 3.73 6.86 -0.70
N LEU A 169 2.80 6.14 -0.06
CA LEU A 169 1.92 6.72 0.95
C LEU A 169 2.70 7.18 2.19
N ALA A 170 3.69 6.42 2.67
CA ALA A 170 4.52 6.82 3.81
C ALA A 170 5.26 8.14 3.51
N MET A 171 5.87 8.25 2.34
CA MET A 171 6.48 9.49 1.87
C MET A 171 5.45 10.62 1.72
N MET A 172 4.23 10.31 1.24
CA MET A 172 3.12 11.26 1.11
C MET A 172 2.65 11.81 2.48
N LEU A 173 2.86 11.04 3.55
CA LEU A 173 2.51 11.40 4.92
C LEU A 173 3.69 12.04 5.69
N GLY A 174 4.81 12.32 5.01
CA GLY A 174 5.92 13.10 5.56
C GLY A 174 7.13 12.28 6.01
N LEU A 175 7.13 10.95 5.83
CA LEU A 175 8.31 10.13 6.10
C LEU A 175 9.40 10.44 5.06
N LYS A 176 10.62 10.72 5.53
CA LYS A 176 11.76 10.94 4.63
C LYS A 176 12.20 9.62 4.01
N GLN A 177 12.72 9.69 2.78
CA GLN A 177 13.18 8.50 2.06
C GLN A 177 14.18 7.67 2.88
N GLU A 178 15.11 8.32 3.59
CA GLU A 178 16.14 7.64 4.40
C GLU A 178 15.56 6.96 5.65
N GLY A 179 14.35 7.35 6.07
CA GLY A 179 13.62 6.74 7.18
C GLY A 179 12.77 5.54 6.75
N CYS A 180 12.62 5.26 5.45
CA CYS A 180 11.89 4.10 4.95
C CYS A 180 12.82 2.87 4.89
N GLU A 181 12.60 1.88 5.76
CA GLU A 181 13.29 0.59 5.66
C GLU A 181 12.39 -0.46 5.00
N LEU A 182 12.79 -0.95 3.81
CA LEU A 182 12.03 -1.96 3.09
C LEU A 182 12.37 -3.36 3.60
N ILE A 183 11.38 -4.07 4.17
CA ILE A 183 11.53 -5.44 4.67
C ILE A 183 10.63 -6.36 3.85
N GLY A 184 11.18 -7.47 3.36
CA GLY A 184 10.42 -8.46 2.60
C GLY A 184 9.91 -8.00 1.24
N PHE A 185 10.71 -7.18 0.55
CA PHE A 185 10.51 -6.84 -0.86
C PHE A 185 11.35 -7.78 -1.73
N SER A 186 10.74 -8.39 -2.75
CA SER A 186 11.41 -9.30 -3.68
C SER A 186 10.86 -9.09 -5.09
N THR A 187 11.73 -9.18 -6.08
CA THR A 187 11.38 -9.14 -7.51
C THR A 187 11.39 -10.52 -8.17
N ASN A 188 11.95 -11.51 -7.48
CA ASN A 188 12.24 -12.84 -8.05
C ASN A 188 11.40 -13.96 -7.44
N SER A 189 10.62 -13.67 -6.39
CA SER A 189 9.80 -14.67 -5.71
C SER A 189 8.46 -14.08 -5.30
N ILE A 190 7.42 -14.91 -5.39
CA ILE A 190 6.13 -14.60 -4.81
C ILE A 190 6.27 -14.70 -3.30
N GLY A 191 6.03 -13.59 -2.60
CA GLY A 191 6.09 -13.55 -1.15
C GLY A 191 5.01 -14.42 -0.53
N GLN A 192 5.30 -15.06 0.61
CA GLN A 192 4.40 -16.01 1.26
C GLN A 192 3.04 -15.41 1.70
N TRP A 193 2.96 -14.08 1.83
CA TRP A 193 1.75 -13.35 2.23
C TRP A 193 0.97 -12.76 1.06
N SER A 194 1.35 -13.15 -0.16
CA SER A 194 0.70 -12.73 -1.39
C SER A 194 -0.69 -13.35 -1.56
N GLY A 195 -1.66 -12.53 -2.00
CA GLY A 195 -2.94 -13.03 -2.52
C GLY A 195 -2.80 -14.00 -3.69
N VAL A 196 -3.86 -14.80 -3.94
CA VAL A 196 -3.92 -15.85 -4.98
C VAL A 196 -3.82 -15.23 -6.37
N THR A 197 -2.79 -15.57 -7.14
CA THR A 197 -2.61 -15.01 -8.49
C THR A 197 -1.86 -15.95 -9.43
N ASN A 198 -2.05 -15.75 -10.73
CA ASN A 198 -1.19 -16.30 -11.77
C ASN A 198 0.27 -15.81 -11.59
N GLU A 199 1.20 -16.75 -11.48
CA GLU A 199 2.62 -16.47 -11.23
C GLU A 199 3.28 -15.55 -12.27
N ALA A 200 2.99 -15.75 -13.56
CA ALA A 200 3.56 -14.94 -14.63
C ALA A 200 3.04 -13.50 -14.59
N LEU A 201 1.77 -13.29 -14.23
CA LEU A 201 1.21 -11.96 -14.03
C LEU A 201 1.87 -11.29 -12.82
N LYS A 202 2.08 -12.04 -11.73
CA LYS A 202 2.68 -11.54 -10.50
C LYS A 202 4.11 -11.05 -10.72
N LEU A 203 4.94 -11.80 -11.45
CA LEU A 203 6.30 -11.37 -11.79
C LEU A 203 6.32 -10.06 -12.59
N LYS A 204 5.37 -9.86 -13.51
CA LYS A 204 5.22 -8.57 -14.21
C LYS A 204 4.85 -7.45 -13.25
N LYS A 205 3.96 -7.70 -12.28
CA LYS A 205 3.61 -6.71 -11.24
C LYS A 205 4.83 -6.34 -10.38
N LEU A 206 5.62 -7.32 -9.97
CA LEU A 206 6.85 -7.09 -9.18
C LEU A 206 7.91 -6.29 -9.95
N ALA A 207 8.03 -6.49 -11.28
CA ALA A 207 8.92 -5.66 -12.10
C ALA A 207 8.46 -4.19 -12.18
N TRP A 208 7.16 -3.92 -12.15
CA TRP A 208 6.64 -2.55 -12.04
C TRP A 208 6.86 -1.95 -10.65
N MET A 209 6.62 -2.72 -9.59
CA MET A 209 6.93 -2.33 -8.21
C MET A 209 8.41 -1.91 -8.10
N GLU A 210 9.35 -2.69 -8.65
CA GLU A 210 10.77 -2.34 -8.69
C GLU A 210 11.05 -1.01 -9.39
N LYS A 211 10.43 -0.77 -10.56
CA LYS A 211 10.60 0.49 -11.30
C LYS A 211 10.13 1.70 -10.49
N ILE A 212 8.99 1.59 -9.82
CA ILE A 212 8.42 2.65 -8.98
C ILE A 212 9.35 2.93 -7.80
N LEU A 213 9.79 1.88 -7.10
CA LEU A 213 10.71 1.99 -5.97
C LEU A 213 12.05 2.61 -6.37
N ASN A 214 12.60 2.23 -7.53
CA ASN A 214 13.86 2.78 -8.03
C ASN A 214 13.78 4.29 -8.31
N VAL A 215 12.64 4.80 -8.82
CA VAL A 215 12.43 6.25 -9.00
C VAL A 215 12.40 7.00 -7.68
N HIS A 216 12.01 6.32 -6.60
CA HIS A 216 12.07 6.83 -5.23
C HIS A 216 13.39 6.53 -4.51
N GLY A 217 14.42 6.06 -5.24
CA GLY A 217 15.75 5.80 -4.70
C GLY A 217 15.84 4.54 -3.82
N PHE A 218 14.87 3.64 -3.91
CA PHE A 218 14.90 2.33 -3.26
C PHE A 218 15.31 1.26 -4.26
N PHE A 219 16.41 0.56 -3.98
CA PHE A 219 16.94 -0.47 -4.85
C PHE A 219 16.81 -1.83 -4.16
N ILE A 220 15.91 -2.68 -4.65
CA ILE A 220 15.76 -4.04 -4.13
C ILE A 220 16.96 -4.86 -4.59
N PRO A 221 17.74 -5.47 -3.68
CA PRO A 221 18.85 -6.33 -4.08
C PRO A 221 18.30 -7.52 -4.88
N SER A 222 18.81 -7.73 -6.09
CA SER A 222 18.58 -8.99 -6.78
C SER A 222 19.14 -10.10 -5.90
N SER A 223 18.30 -11.07 -5.51
CA SER A 223 18.75 -12.23 -4.73
C SER A 223 19.98 -12.83 -5.40
N LYS A 224 21.08 -13.01 -4.65
CA LYS A 224 22.24 -13.77 -5.11
C LYS A 224 21.73 -15.12 -5.62
N THR A 225 21.83 -15.35 -6.93
CA THR A 225 21.68 -16.67 -7.57
C THR A 225 22.63 -17.67 -6.95
#